data_AF-A0A931N459-F1
#
_entry.id   AF-A0A931N459-F1
#
_cell.length_a   1.000
_cell.length_b   1.000
_cell.length_c   1.000
_cell.angle_alpha   90.00
_cell.angle_beta   90.00
_cell.angle_gamma   90.00
#
_symmetry.space_group_name_H-M   'P 1'
#
loop_
_entity.id
_entity.type
_entity.pdbx_description
1 polymer ?
#
loop_
_entity_poly.entity_id
_entity_poly.type
_entity_poly.pdbx_seq_one_letter_code
_entity_poly.pdbx_strand_id
1 'polypeptide(L)'
;MSDRSVEDELISEVRQFGSAMRAALQRHAQALNWLERRKARKDISRLVREERRSEEHARTQQLSYTRYAVDRFRTHSNAVASRANDPNLDHGQRDRDAAALREHRDRLAGMFVANERLTMTERGIALDGLDAATAFPEFETGNLFARAHKVKGVEALHHRARVAREIGAVQERSITAAARQREQVRQHEQRQTQAVDGFADDYGARTRLLPDDRRQLARLEAASVEPHRFRATVAWTDHDGITTSQTRRFGTEHAATDWMRRDVDGRLSFGETVGVQTWDAHDATAPLYSHTGGQSAVAVSLTFREEALARSALARDVPDRAGLGRDTSAPQAPVSGRTESPAAAGIELETVRAERDSLRDRLGLSIEHNAELSDSNGRLTRQLSAVRGQFGDLHSRLDALEIERDKLRDALRAAGAERESTSGARGQARQVERDSDESEEWTRFEERLRSIEADEYDPGFEQVVREEDDWASESDGDQRRVVEEKSQRENTATPAAEQRQRDRGGESGGSALSGYRAGRTLADAMARHSARRTNGAEFDGAEHEGMYR
;
A
#
# COMPACT_ATOMS: atom_id res chain seq x y z
N MET A 1 -13.11 15.88 22.32
CA MET A 1 -12.50 15.50 21.03
C MET A 1 -13.41 14.46 20.42
N SER A 2 -13.74 14.56 19.14
CA SER A 2 -14.63 13.57 18.54
C SER A 2 -13.85 12.25 18.40
N ASP A 3 -14.49 11.11 18.66
CA ASP A 3 -13.87 9.78 18.46
C ASP A 3 -13.78 9.39 16.98
N ARG A 4 -14.03 10.32 16.06
CA ARG A 4 -13.98 10.06 14.61
C ARG A 4 -12.56 10.22 14.10
N SER A 5 -12.22 9.45 13.06
CA SER A 5 -10.95 9.64 12.35
C SER A 5 -10.86 11.09 11.84
N VAL A 6 -9.66 11.67 11.85
CA VAL A 6 -9.38 12.99 11.26
C VAL A 6 -9.85 13.05 9.80
N GLU A 7 -9.79 11.92 9.10
CA GLU A 7 -10.29 11.76 7.73
C GLU A 7 -11.82 11.89 7.66
N ASP A 8 -12.55 11.31 8.61
CA ASP A 8 -14.00 11.42 8.68
C ASP A 8 -14.47 12.84 9.04
N GLU A 9 -13.73 13.51 9.93
CA GLU A 9 -13.95 14.92 10.25
C GLU A 9 -13.80 15.78 8.98
N LEU A 10 -12.70 15.63 8.25
CA LEU A 10 -12.46 16.33 6.99
C LEU A 10 -13.55 16.04 5.94
N ILE A 11 -13.92 14.78 5.75
CA ILE A 11 -14.98 14.40 4.81
C ILE A 11 -16.32 15.04 5.22
N SER A 12 -16.61 15.11 6.52
CA SER A 12 -17.83 15.73 7.01
C SER A 12 -17.84 17.25 6.82
N GLU A 13 -16.72 17.92 7.04
CA GLU A 13 -16.53 19.36 6.81
C GLU A 13 -16.67 19.69 5.32
N VAL A 14 -16.02 18.91 4.44
CA VAL A 14 -16.12 19.09 2.97
C VAL A 14 -17.57 18.89 2.51
N ARG A 15 -18.28 17.89 3.04
CA ARG A 15 -19.71 17.68 2.76
C ARG A 15 -20.55 18.85 3.26
N GLN A 16 -20.26 19.36 4.46
CA GLN A 16 -20.97 20.50 5.03
C GLN A 16 -20.77 21.75 4.18
N PHE A 17 -19.53 22.11 3.85
CA PHE A 17 -19.20 23.23 2.97
C PHE A 17 -19.85 23.06 1.59
N GLY A 18 -19.71 21.89 0.97
CA GLY A 18 -20.30 21.59 -0.33
C GLY A 18 -21.83 21.65 -0.34
N SER A 19 -22.49 21.28 0.76
CA SER A 19 -23.95 21.43 0.92
C SER A 19 -24.36 22.89 1.10
N ALA A 20 -23.64 23.66 1.92
CA ALA A 20 -23.88 25.07 2.16
C ALA A 20 -23.65 25.90 0.88
N MET A 21 -22.59 25.60 0.13
CA MET A 21 -22.26 26.26 -1.13
C MET A 21 -23.31 25.97 -2.20
N ARG A 22 -23.74 24.71 -2.35
CA ARG A 22 -24.84 24.35 -3.27
C ARG A 22 -26.14 25.08 -2.92
N ALA A 23 -26.50 25.13 -1.64
CA ALA A 23 -27.68 25.88 -1.19
C ALA A 23 -27.56 27.38 -1.50
N ALA A 24 -26.39 27.99 -1.31
CA ALA A 24 -26.15 29.40 -1.62
C ALA A 24 -26.21 29.68 -3.13
N LEU A 25 -25.64 28.80 -3.96
CA LEU A 25 -25.71 28.87 -5.42
C LEU A 25 -27.13 28.67 -5.95
N GLN A 26 -27.88 27.73 -5.37
CA GLN A 26 -29.27 27.50 -5.73
C GLN A 26 -30.13 28.71 -5.39
N ARG A 27 -29.95 29.32 -4.20
CA ARG A 27 -30.60 30.59 -3.85
C ARG A 27 -30.23 31.71 -4.82
N HIS A 28 -28.98 31.78 -5.25
CA HIS A 28 -28.56 32.76 -6.26
C HIS A 28 -29.26 32.55 -7.61
N ALA A 29 -29.42 31.29 -8.04
CA ALA A 29 -30.08 30.94 -9.29
C ALA A 29 -31.61 31.18 -9.24
N GLN A 30 -32.24 30.89 -8.10
CA GLN A 30 -33.69 31.04 -7.90
C GLN A 30 -34.11 32.47 -7.54
N ALA A 31 -33.18 33.34 -7.17
CA ALA A 31 -33.46 34.73 -6.80
C ALA A 31 -34.08 35.52 -7.97
N LEU A 32 -35.35 35.88 -7.80
CA LEU A 32 -36.13 36.65 -8.77
C LEU A 32 -35.81 38.15 -8.68
N ASN A 33 -35.42 38.63 -7.49
CA ASN A 33 -35.11 40.04 -7.25
C ASN A 33 -33.59 40.30 -7.20
N TRP A 34 -33.18 41.48 -7.66
CA TRP A 34 -31.80 41.95 -7.62
C TRP A 34 -31.22 41.98 -6.20
N LEU A 35 -32.03 42.32 -5.19
CA LEU A 35 -31.63 42.35 -3.78
C LEU A 35 -31.27 40.94 -3.28
N GLU A 36 -32.07 39.94 -3.63
CA GLU A 36 -31.84 38.54 -3.27
C GLU A 36 -30.56 38.01 -3.94
N ARG A 37 -30.35 38.33 -5.22
CA ARG A 37 -29.10 38.00 -5.93
C ARG A 37 -27.88 38.65 -5.28
N ARG A 38 -27.99 39.91 -4.85
CA ARG A 38 -26.91 40.60 -4.12
C ARG A 38 -26.62 39.95 -2.77
N LYS A 39 -27.65 39.57 -2.01
CA LYS A 39 -27.51 38.86 -0.74
C LYS A 39 -26.85 37.50 -0.94
N ALA A 40 -27.31 36.70 -1.89
CA ALA A 40 -26.73 35.39 -2.21
C ALA A 40 -25.25 35.50 -2.66
N ARG A 41 -24.88 36.50 -3.48
CA ARG A 41 -23.47 36.76 -3.82
C ARG A 41 -22.60 37.11 -2.61
N LYS A 42 -23.16 37.89 -1.67
CA LYS A 42 -22.47 38.23 -0.41
C LYS A 42 -22.28 36.99 0.46
N ASP A 43 -23.28 36.12 0.54
CA ASP A 43 -23.22 34.86 1.29
C ASP A 43 -22.19 33.90 0.68
N ILE A 44 -22.17 33.72 -0.64
CA ILE A 44 -21.13 32.94 -1.34
C ILE A 44 -19.74 33.51 -1.06
N SER A 45 -19.57 34.83 -1.21
CA SER A 45 -18.28 35.50 -0.96
C SER A 45 -17.83 35.35 0.50
N ARG A 46 -18.79 35.34 1.45
CA ARG A 46 -18.52 35.12 2.87
C ARG A 46 -18.04 33.68 3.12
N LEU A 47 -18.75 32.68 2.59
CA LEU A 47 -18.38 31.26 2.73
C LEU A 47 -16.99 30.99 2.17
N VAL A 48 -16.67 31.51 0.97
CA VAL A 48 -15.33 31.35 0.37
C VAL A 48 -14.23 32.00 1.22
N ARG A 49 -14.49 33.17 1.83
CA ARG A 49 -13.51 33.84 2.71
C ARG A 49 -13.38 33.15 4.07
N GLU A 50 -14.43 32.50 4.56
CA GLU A 50 -14.38 31.70 5.78
C GLU A 50 -13.53 30.44 5.53
N GLU A 51 -13.78 29.74 4.43
CA GLU A 51 -12.99 28.57 4.03
C GLU A 51 -11.52 28.91 3.78
N ARG A 52 -11.25 30.00 3.06
CA ARG A 52 -9.87 30.44 2.85
C ARG A 52 -9.16 30.79 4.17
N ARG A 53 -9.87 31.35 5.15
CA ARG A 53 -9.30 31.65 6.47
C ARG A 53 -9.04 30.39 7.28
N SER A 54 -9.93 29.38 7.23
CA SER A 54 -9.71 28.10 7.88
C SER A 54 -8.52 27.36 7.25
N GLU A 55 -8.40 27.36 5.92
CA GLU A 55 -7.25 26.82 5.19
C GLU A 55 -5.93 27.54 5.55
N GLU A 56 -5.94 28.88 5.57
CA GLU A 56 -4.77 29.68 5.95
C GLU A 56 -4.37 29.43 7.41
N HIS A 57 -5.34 29.28 8.31
CA HIS A 57 -5.09 28.94 9.72
C HIS A 57 -4.51 27.53 9.86
N ALA A 58 -5.13 26.55 9.19
CA ALA A 58 -4.65 25.17 9.14
C ALA A 58 -3.22 25.08 8.59
N ARG A 59 -2.89 25.83 7.53
CA ARG A 59 -1.54 25.93 6.99
C ARG A 59 -0.57 26.54 7.99
N THR A 60 -0.97 27.61 8.68
CA THR A 60 -0.13 28.27 9.71
C THR A 60 0.18 27.33 10.88
N GLN A 61 -0.81 26.55 11.32
CA GLN A 61 -0.60 25.51 12.33
C GLN A 61 0.37 24.44 11.84
N GLN A 62 0.23 23.98 10.59
CA GLN A 62 1.14 22.98 10.00
C GLN A 62 2.57 23.49 9.87
N LEU A 63 2.78 24.76 9.49
CA LEU A 63 4.11 25.38 9.47
C LEU A 63 4.71 25.43 10.87
N SER A 64 3.91 25.80 11.88
CA SER A 64 4.34 25.85 13.29
C SER A 64 4.70 24.45 13.81
N TYR A 65 3.88 23.44 13.50
CA TYR A 65 4.12 22.05 13.86
C TYR A 65 5.39 21.51 13.19
N THR A 66 5.56 21.76 11.90
CA THR A 66 6.75 21.33 11.13
C THR A 66 8.01 21.94 11.72
N ARG A 67 7.98 23.23 12.06
CA ARG A 67 9.09 23.90 12.76
C ARG A 67 9.41 23.23 14.10
N TYR A 68 8.40 23.02 14.94
CA TYR A 68 8.59 22.37 16.23
C TYR A 68 9.13 20.93 16.09
N ALA A 69 8.70 20.20 15.07
CA ALA A 69 9.21 18.86 14.78
C ALA A 69 10.71 18.88 14.39
N VAL A 70 11.14 19.85 13.57
CA VAL A 70 12.56 20.05 13.25
C VAL A 70 13.36 20.45 14.50
N ASP A 71 12.84 21.36 15.33
CA ASP A 71 13.50 21.78 16.58
C ASP A 71 13.63 20.60 17.56
N ARG A 72 12.61 19.74 17.67
CA ARG A 72 12.66 18.51 18.49
C ARG A 72 13.69 17.52 17.93
N PHE A 73 13.75 17.36 16.62
CA PHE A 73 14.76 16.52 15.97
C PHE A 73 16.17 17.05 16.23
N ARG A 74 16.37 18.36 16.14
CA ARG A 74 17.63 19.01 16.49
C ARG A 74 18.06 18.71 17.93
N THR A 75 17.17 18.85 18.90
CA THR A 75 17.48 18.49 20.29
C THR A 75 17.87 17.02 20.44
N HIS A 76 17.19 16.12 19.72
CA HIS A 76 17.58 14.70 19.69
C HIS A 76 18.97 14.49 19.06
N SER A 77 19.24 15.14 17.93
CA SER A 77 20.55 15.14 17.25
C SER A 77 21.67 15.64 18.16
N ASN A 78 21.44 16.76 18.86
CA ASN A 78 22.42 17.32 19.81
C ASN A 78 22.68 16.37 20.99
N ALA A 79 21.65 15.72 21.51
CA ALA A 79 21.79 14.74 22.58
C ALA A 79 22.60 13.51 22.13
N VAL A 80 22.36 13.03 20.90
CA VAL A 80 23.13 11.93 20.29
C VAL A 80 24.58 12.36 20.06
N ALA A 81 24.84 13.57 19.55
CA ALA A 81 26.18 14.10 19.35
C ALA A 81 26.94 14.27 20.69
N SER A 82 26.26 14.78 21.72
CA SER A 82 26.83 14.91 23.06
C SER A 82 27.23 13.55 23.65
N ARG A 83 26.39 12.53 23.47
CA ARG A 83 26.68 11.15 23.89
C ARG A 83 27.77 10.49 23.04
N ALA A 84 27.82 10.77 21.74
CA ALA A 84 28.89 10.24 20.88
C ALA A 84 30.29 10.72 21.32
N ASN A 85 30.37 11.92 21.91
CA ASN A 85 31.60 12.49 22.45
C ASN A 85 31.96 11.97 23.86
N ASP A 86 31.08 11.24 24.55
CA ASP A 86 31.39 10.66 25.86
C ASP A 86 32.28 9.42 25.70
N PRO A 87 33.53 9.43 26.21
CA PRO A 87 34.44 8.30 26.08
C PRO A 87 33.98 7.05 26.83
N ASN A 88 33.06 7.17 27.79
CA ASN A 88 32.59 6.04 28.59
C ASN A 88 31.48 5.23 27.91
N LEU A 89 30.91 5.73 26.81
CA LEU A 89 29.83 5.05 26.10
C LEU A 89 30.38 3.97 25.16
N ASP A 90 29.85 2.75 25.33
CA ASP A 90 30.15 1.60 24.49
C ASP A 90 29.76 1.83 23.02
N HIS A 91 30.52 1.24 22.10
CA HIS A 91 30.29 1.30 20.66
C HIS A 91 28.88 0.81 20.29
N GLY A 92 28.39 -0.25 20.94
CA GLY A 92 27.05 -0.78 20.70
C GLY A 92 25.93 0.20 21.09
N GLN A 93 26.16 1.07 22.07
CA GLN A 93 25.20 2.15 22.39
C GLN A 93 25.26 3.26 21.36
N ARG A 94 26.46 3.65 20.89
CA ARG A 94 26.63 4.67 19.85
C ARG A 94 25.97 4.25 18.54
N ASP A 95 26.10 2.99 18.15
CA ASP A 95 25.46 2.46 16.95
C ASP A 95 23.94 2.47 17.05
N ARG A 96 23.39 2.13 18.22
CA ARG A 96 21.94 2.20 18.50
C ARG A 96 21.43 3.64 18.47
N ASP A 97 22.15 4.57 19.07
CA ASP A 97 21.81 5.99 19.05
C ASP A 97 21.86 6.56 17.63
N ALA A 98 22.87 6.20 16.83
CA ALA A 98 22.98 6.59 15.43
C ALA A 98 21.86 5.96 14.57
N ALA A 99 21.44 4.73 14.87
CA ALA A 99 20.29 4.10 14.22
C ALA A 99 18.97 4.80 14.60
N ALA A 100 18.76 5.11 15.88
CA ALA A 100 17.58 5.82 16.36
C ALA A 100 17.49 7.25 15.77
N LEU A 101 18.62 7.93 15.61
CA LEU A 101 18.66 9.24 14.97
C LEU A 101 18.26 9.16 13.49
N ARG A 102 18.80 8.17 12.75
CA ARG A 102 18.42 7.92 11.34
C ARG A 102 16.93 7.58 11.21
N GLU A 103 16.40 6.74 12.09
CA GLU A 103 14.98 6.40 12.09
C GLU A 103 14.10 7.63 12.36
N HIS A 104 14.49 8.47 13.33
CA HIS A 104 13.76 9.70 13.64
C HIS A 104 13.76 10.67 12.45
N ARG A 105 14.91 10.81 11.77
CA ARG A 105 15.03 11.63 10.55
C ARG A 105 14.12 11.11 9.45
N ASP A 106 14.19 9.81 9.15
CA ASP A 106 13.44 9.18 8.07
C ASP A 106 11.92 9.27 8.32
N ARG A 107 11.49 9.11 9.57
CA ARG A 107 10.09 9.29 9.97
C ARG A 107 9.60 10.71 9.72
N LEU A 108 10.38 11.72 10.12
CA LEU A 108 10.01 13.12 9.89
C LEU A 108 10.07 13.50 8.40
N ALA A 109 11.05 13.01 7.66
CA ALA A 109 11.16 13.21 6.22
C ALA A 109 9.92 12.67 5.49
N GLY A 110 9.49 11.44 5.83
CA GLY A 110 8.25 10.86 5.32
C GLY A 110 7.01 11.70 5.65
N MET A 111 6.89 12.17 6.89
CA MET A 111 5.80 13.03 7.33
C MET A 111 5.76 14.38 6.59
N PHE A 112 6.91 15.03 6.38
CA PHE A 112 6.98 16.31 5.68
C PHE A 112 6.68 16.18 4.19
N VAL A 113 7.16 15.11 3.57
CA VAL A 113 6.90 14.81 2.16
C VAL A 113 5.41 14.54 1.92
N ALA A 114 4.76 13.79 2.82
CA ALA A 114 3.33 13.48 2.74
C ALA A 114 2.41 14.66 3.09
N ASN A 115 2.92 15.73 3.72
CA ASN A 115 2.09 16.84 4.17
C ASN A 115 1.62 17.73 3.02
N GLU A 116 0.37 17.53 2.59
CA GLU A 116 -0.24 18.26 1.47
C GLU A 116 -0.37 19.77 1.69
N ARG A 117 -0.49 20.20 2.95
CA ARG A 117 -0.69 21.62 3.32
C ARG A 117 0.58 22.45 3.19
N LEU A 118 1.74 21.81 3.11
CA LEU A 118 3.01 22.46 2.80
C LEU A 118 3.19 22.54 1.29
N THR A 119 3.59 23.70 0.79
CA THR A 119 4.02 23.84 -0.60
C THR A 119 5.29 23.03 -0.84
N MET A 120 5.56 22.61 -2.08
CA MET A 120 6.77 21.84 -2.40
C MET A 120 8.07 22.55 -1.98
N THR A 121 8.12 23.88 -2.06
CA THR A 121 9.27 24.66 -1.59
C THR A 121 9.40 24.60 -0.06
N GLU A 122 8.30 24.72 0.68
CA GLU A 122 8.30 24.60 2.15
C GLU A 122 8.68 23.19 2.62
N ARG A 123 8.22 22.14 1.94
CA ARG A 123 8.66 20.76 2.20
C ARG A 123 10.17 20.62 2.01
N GLY A 124 10.73 21.18 0.94
CA GLY A 124 12.16 21.16 0.70
C GLY A 124 12.96 21.94 1.75
N ILE A 125 12.46 23.11 2.18
CA ILE A 125 13.06 23.88 3.28
C ILE A 125 13.04 23.08 4.60
N ALA A 126 11.94 22.38 4.89
CA ALA A 126 11.83 21.55 6.09
C ALA A 126 12.84 20.38 6.05
N LEU A 127 13.00 19.73 4.88
CA LEU A 127 14.01 18.70 4.69
C LEU A 127 15.44 19.25 4.83
N ASP A 128 15.72 20.46 4.30
CA ASP A 128 17.01 21.13 4.51
C ASP A 128 17.24 21.44 5.99
N GLY A 129 16.18 21.82 6.72
CA GLY A 129 16.22 22.00 8.18
C GLY A 129 16.59 20.73 8.94
N LEU A 130 16.08 19.56 8.53
CA LEU A 130 16.47 18.27 9.13
C LEU A 130 17.94 17.94 8.89
N ASP A 131 18.45 18.19 7.68
CA ASP A 131 19.86 17.95 7.37
C ASP A 131 20.77 18.92 8.11
N ALA A 132 20.40 20.20 8.17
CA ALA A 132 21.11 21.19 8.95
C ALA A 132 21.13 20.81 10.44
N ALA A 133 20.01 20.35 11.01
CA ALA A 133 19.93 19.86 12.38
C ALA A 133 20.75 18.58 12.64
N THR A 134 21.01 17.79 11.59
CA THR A 134 21.88 16.60 11.68
C THR A 134 23.36 17.01 11.62
N ALA A 135 23.72 17.95 10.74
CA ALA A 135 25.10 18.39 10.53
C ALA A 135 25.60 19.37 11.59
N PHE A 136 24.72 20.25 12.08
CA PHE A 136 25.01 21.37 12.96
C PHE A 136 23.97 21.47 14.09
N PRO A 137 23.85 20.46 14.96
CA PRO A 137 22.79 20.39 15.97
C PRO A 137 22.79 21.54 17.00
N GLU A 138 23.94 22.15 17.24
CA GLU A 138 24.12 23.29 18.14
C GLU A 138 23.44 24.58 17.65
N PHE A 139 23.22 24.74 16.34
CA PHE A 139 22.61 25.94 15.79
C PHE A 139 21.09 25.86 15.78
N GLU A 140 20.44 26.85 16.38
CA GLU A 140 18.98 26.96 16.34
C GLU A 140 18.50 27.35 14.94
N THR A 141 17.57 26.57 14.40
CA THR A 141 17.01 26.78 13.05
C THR A 141 16.18 28.06 12.93
N GLY A 142 15.85 28.73 14.04
CA GLY A 142 15.10 29.98 14.06
C GLY A 142 13.73 29.85 13.39
N ASN A 143 13.29 30.88 12.69
CA ASN A 143 12.05 30.84 11.91
C ASN A 143 12.32 30.30 10.49
N LEU A 144 12.40 28.98 10.36
CA LEU A 144 12.64 28.24 9.10
C LEU A 144 11.85 28.77 7.90
N PHE A 145 10.58 29.13 8.10
CA PHE A 145 9.67 29.51 7.02
C PHE A 145 9.57 31.01 6.77
N ALA A 146 10.26 31.86 7.55
CA ALA A 146 10.18 33.32 7.42
C ALA A 146 10.52 33.83 6.00
N ARG A 147 11.41 33.12 5.30
CA ARG A 147 11.87 33.48 3.95
C ARG A 147 11.29 32.57 2.86
N ALA A 148 10.41 31.62 3.18
CA ALA A 148 9.89 30.67 2.20
C ALA A 148 9.22 31.35 0.99
N HIS A 149 8.50 32.45 1.21
CA HIS A 149 7.87 33.23 0.14
C HIS A 149 8.86 34.00 -0.77
N LYS A 150 10.11 34.19 -0.32
CA LYS A 150 11.17 34.86 -1.09
C LYS A 150 11.96 33.90 -1.97
N VAL A 151 11.90 32.60 -1.68
CA VAL A 151 12.58 31.56 -2.43
C VAL A 151 11.92 31.41 -3.81
N LYS A 152 12.63 31.85 -4.86
CA LYS A 152 12.15 31.87 -6.25
C LYS A 152 13.23 31.31 -7.19
N GLY A 153 12.84 31.00 -8.42
CA GLY A 153 13.78 30.59 -9.48
C GLY A 153 14.53 29.30 -9.14
N VAL A 154 15.86 29.36 -9.25
CA VAL A 154 16.76 28.19 -9.12
C VAL A 154 16.71 27.58 -7.71
N GLU A 155 16.62 28.39 -6.66
CA GLU A 155 16.53 27.87 -5.28
C GLU A 155 15.23 27.08 -5.06
N ALA A 156 14.10 27.58 -5.56
CA ALA A 156 12.83 26.87 -5.49
C ALA A 156 12.89 25.53 -6.24
N LEU A 157 13.58 25.50 -7.40
CA LEU A 157 13.82 24.25 -8.13
C LEU A 157 14.69 23.28 -7.34
N HIS A 158 15.71 23.76 -6.62
CA HIS A 158 16.55 22.92 -5.77
C HIS A 158 15.73 22.23 -4.67
N HIS A 159 14.90 23.00 -3.93
CA HIS A 159 14.02 22.44 -2.91
C HIS A 159 13.01 21.45 -3.48
N ARG A 160 12.43 21.72 -4.67
CA ARG A 160 11.51 20.77 -5.34
C ARG A 160 12.22 19.49 -5.76
N ALA A 161 13.40 19.59 -6.37
CA ALA A 161 14.19 18.42 -6.76
C ALA A 161 14.58 17.59 -5.54
N ARG A 162 14.90 18.25 -4.42
CA ARG A 162 15.16 17.60 -3.13
C ARG A 162 13.94 16.82 -2.62
N VAL A 163 12.75 17.41 -2.63
CA VAL A 163 11.51 16.71 -2.26
C VAL A 163 11.24 15.52 -3.18
N ALA A 164 11.43 15.66 -4.48
CA ALA A 164 11.25 14.56 -5.43
C ALA A 164 12.19 13.38 -5.16
N ARG A 165 13.46 13.64 -4.83
CA ARG A 165 14.41 12.59 -4.41
C ARG A 165 13.95 11.91 -3.11
N GLU A 166 13.47 12.68 -2.15
CA GLU A 166 13.01 12.13 -0.87
C GLU A 166 11.74 11.29 -1.03
N ILE A 167 10.81 11.68 -1.91
CA ILE A 167 9.64 10.86 -2.29
C ILE A 167 10.11 9.49 -2.79
N GLY A 168 11.05 9.47 -3.74
CA GLY A 168 11.63 8.22 -4.26
C GLY A 168 12.26 7.38 -3.16
N ALA A 169 13.08 7.99 -2.28
CA ALA A 169 13.73 7.30 -1.18
C ALA A 169 12.73 6.74 -0.14
N VAL A 170 11.65 7.47 0.19
CA VAL A 170 10.59 6.99 1.08
C VAL A 170 9.86 5.80 0.45
N GLN A 171 9.56 5.86 -0.85
CA GLN A 171 8.91 4.76 -1.56
C GLN A 171 9.80 3.52 -1.67
N GLU A 172 11.08 3.66 -1.97
CA GLU A 172 12.03 2.55 -1.99
C GLU A 172 12.15 1.89 -0.60
N ARG A 173 12.19 2.70 0.46
CA ARG A 173 12.21 2.19 1.84
C ARG A 173 10.92 1.45 2.19
N SER A 174 9.74 1.93 1.79
CA SER A 174 8.49 1.23 2.07
C SER A 174 8.38 -0.10 1.32
N ILE A 175 8.84 -0.14 0.07
CA ILE A 175 8.93 -1.38 -0.72
C ILE A 175 9.91 -2.37 -0.05
N THR A 176 11.08 -1.89 0.37
CA THR A 176 12.09 -2.72 1.03
C THR A 176 11.59 -3.24 2.38
N ALA A 177 10.91 -2.40 3.16
CA ALA A 177 10.30 -2.81 4.43
C ALA A 177 9.22 -3.87 4.22
N ALA A 178 8.34 -3.69 3.22
CA ALA A 178 7.33 -4.66 2.85
C ALA A 178 7.95 -5.99 2.38
N ALA A 179 9.05 -5.94 1.63
CA ALA A 179 9.79 -7.13 1.20
C ALA A 179 10.38 -7.89 2.40
N ARG A 180 10.99 -7.18 3.36
CA ARG A 180 11.50 -7.79 4.60
C ARG A 180 10.40 -8.41 5.45
N GLN A 181 9.26 -7.75 5.55
CA GLN A 181 8.11 -8.29 6.29
C GLN A 181 7.56 -9.56 5.65
N ARG A 182 7.43 -9.59 4.31
CA ARG A 182 7.04 -10.80 3.57
C ARG A 182 8.03 -11.94 3.79
N GLU A 183 9.32 -11.64 3.79
CA GLU A 183 10.35 -12.64 4.04
C GLU A 183 10.29 -13.18 5.49
N GLN A 184 10.05 -12.32 6.48
CA GLN A 184 9.84 -12.76 7.87
C GLN A 184 8.61 -13.67 7.99
N VAL A 185 7.49 -13.32 7.34
CA VAL A 185 6.29 -14.17 7.33
C VAL A 185 6.60 -15.53 6.69
N ARG A 186 7.29 -15.56 5.54
CA ARG A 186 7.72 -16.81 4.91
C ARG A 186 8.63 -17.64 5.81
N GLN A 187 9.58 -17.01 6.51
CA GLN A 187 10.45 -17.72 7.44
C GLN A 187 9.66 -18.28 8.63
N HIS A 188 8.66 -17.55 9.13
CA HIS A 188 7.76 -18.06 10.16
C HIS A 188 6.91 -19.23 9.66
N GLU A 189 6.35 -19.14 8.45
CA GLU A 189 5.61 -20.22 7.81
C GLU A 189 6.50 -21.45 7.59
N GLN A 190 7.73 -21.27 7.07
CA GLN A 190 8.70 -22.35 6.89
C GLN A 190 9.10 -23.01 8.21
N ARG A 191 9.27 -22.22 9.28
CA ARG A 191 9.53 -22.78 10.62
C ARG A 191 8.32 -23.55 11.16
N GLN A 192 7.11 -23.09 10.87
CA GLN A 192 5.89 -23.80 11.25
C GLN A 192 5.74 -25.11 10.47
N THR A 193 5.96 -25.11 9.16
CA THR A 193 5.90 -26.35 8.36
C THR A 193 6.99 -27.32 8.78
N GLN A 194 8.23 -26.87 8.99
CA GLN A 194 9.30 -27.73 9.52
C GLN A 194 8.97 -28.32 10.90
N ALA A 195 8.30 -27.57 11.77
CA ALA A 195 7.86 -28.07 13.07
C ALA A 195 6.74 -29.12 12.94
N VAL A 196 5.81 -28.92 12.00
CA VAL A 196 4.73 -29.89 11.72
C VAL A 196 5.28 -31.16 11.08
N ASP A 197 6.19 -31.04 10.11
CA ASP A 197 6.81 -32.19 9.44
C ASP A 197 7.64 -33.02 10.43
N GLY A 198 8.44 -32.36 11.28
CA GLY A 198 9.18 -33.04 12.34
C GLY A 198 8.27 -33.72 13.39
N PHE A 199 7.09 -33.16 13.66
CA PHE A 199 6.10 -33.78 14.54
C PHE A 199 5.43 -34.99 13.88
N ALA A 200 5.11 -34.91 12.58
CA ALA A 200 4.52 -36.01 11.82
C ALA A 200 5.46 -37.22 11.72
N ASP A 201 6.76 -37.00 11.53
CA ASP A 201 7.76 -38.08 11.48
C ASP A 201 7.94 -38.78 12.85
N ASP A 202 8.01 -38.03 13.96
CA ASP A 202 8.12 -38.62 15.31
C ASP A 202 6.82 -39.33 15.72
N TYR A 203 5.65 -38.79 15.34
CA TYR A 203 4.38 -39.48 15.57
C TYR A 203 4.25 -40.74 14.74
N GLY A 204 4.55 -40.70 13.44
CA GLY A 204 4.48 -41.86 12.56
C GLY A 204 5.42 -43.00 12.99
N ALA A 205 6.52 -42.68 13.70
CA ALA A 205 7.42 -43.68 14.27
C ALA A 205 6.85 -44.32 15.56
N ARG A 206 6.21 -43.56 16.44
CA ARG A 206 5.65 -44.06 17.71
C ARG A 206 4.31 -44.79 17.59
N THR A 207 3.57 -44.53 16.51
CA THR A 207 2.18 -44.96 16.34
C THR A 207 2.03 -46.20 15.45
N ARG A 208 3.14 -46.81 15.04
CA ARG A 208 3.13 -48.13 14.42
C ARG A 208 2.71 -49.15 15.46
N LEU A 209 1.40 -49.43 15.51
CA LEU A 209 0.84 -50.61 16.17
C LEU A 209 1.74 -51.81 15.87
N LEU A 210 2.09 -52.55 16.91
CA LEU A 210 2.90 -53.74 16.77
C LEU A 210 2.22 -54.69 15.76
N PRO A 211 2.97 -55.45 14.95
CA PRO A 211 2.38 -56.38 13.98
C PRO A 211 1.33 -57.32 14.58
N ASP A 212 1.46 -57.68 15.87
CA ASP A 212 0.52 -58.54 16.58
C ASP A 212 -0.80 -57.83 16.94
N ASP A 213 -0.76 -56.56 17.33
CA ASP A 213 -1.95 -55.75 17.59
C ASP A 213 -2.81 -55.63 16.32
N ARG A 214 -2.16 -55.42 15.17
CA ARG A 214 -2.85 -55.38 13.86
C ARG A 214 -3.54 -56.70 13.52
N ARG A 215 -2.89 -57.83 13.81
CA ARG A 215 -3.48 -59.16 13.61
C ARG A 215 -4.68 -59.39 14.54
N GLN A 216 -4.60 -58.91 15.78
CA GLN A 216 -5.69 -59.04 16.75
C GLN A 216 -6.88 -58.17 16.36
N LEU A 217 -6.66 -56.93 15.94
CA LEU A 217 -7.71 -56.04 15.44
C LEU A 217 -8.39 -56.61 14.18
N ALA A 218 -7.64 -57.22 13.26
CA ALA A 218 -8.20 -57.90 12.10
C ALA A 218 -9.06 -59.13 12.48
N ARG A 219 -8.69 -59.87 13.52
CA ARG A 219 -9.52 -60.97 14.05
C ARG A 219 -10.81 -60.45 14.68
N LEU A 220 -10.73 -59.36 15.46
CA LEU A 220 -11.90 -58.72 16.05
C LEU A 220 -12.86 -58.20 14.97
N GLU A 221 -12.33 -57.65 13.87
CA GLU A 221 -13.15 -57.27 12.72
C GLU A 221 -13.84 -58.47 12.08
N ALA A 222 -13.10 -59.55 11.82
CA ALA A 222 -13.64 -60.78 11.24
C ALA A 222 -14.66 -61.48 12.15
N ALA A 223 -14.52 -61.34 13.47
CA ALA A 223 -15.43 -61.88 14.48
C ALA A 223 -16.63 -60.97 14.78
N SER A 224 -16.74 -59.81 14.13
CA SER A 224 -17.87 -58.90 14.35
C SER A 224 -19.19 -59.56 13.95
N VAL A 225 -20.16 -59.54 14.87
CA VAL A 225 -21.52 -60.07 14.66
C VAL A 225 -22.25 -59.33 13.54
N GLU A 226 -21.89 -58.07 13.29
CA GLU A 226 -22.55 -57.18 12.34
C GLU A 226 -21.53 -56.56 11.37
N PRO A 227 -21.23 -57.22 10.23
CA PRO A 227 -20.13 -56.83 9.33
C PRO A 227 -20.34 -55.48 8.61
N HIS A 228 -21.52 -54.87 8.77
CA HIS A 228 -21.90 -53.61 8.11
C HIS A 228 -22.45 -52.56 9.09
N ARG A 229 -22.11 -52.68 10.37
CA ARG A 229 -22.58 -51.76 11.41
C ARG A 229 -22.11 -50.33 11.20
N PHE A 230 -20.87 -50.12 10.79
CA PHE A 230 -20.31 -48.77 10.66
C PHE A 230 -20.22 -48.37 9.19
N ARG A 231 -20.65 -47.15 8.86
CA ARG A 231 -20.53 -46.56 7.52
C ARG A 231 -19.55 -45.39 7.59
N ALA A 232 -18.45 -45.48 6.86
CA ALA A 232 -17.50 -44.37 6.71
C ALA A 232 -17.68 -43.69 5.35
N THR A 233 -17.58 -42.36 5.36
CA THR A 233 -17.66 -41.50 4.17
C THR A 233 -16.44 -40.59 4.16
N VAL A 234 -15.71 -40.58 3.04
CA VAL A 234 -14.65 -39.60 2.75
C VAL A 234 -15.13 -38.75 1.58
N ALA A 235 -15.20 -37.44 1.78
CA ALA A 235 -15.52 -36.45 0.77
C ALA A 235 -14.32 -35.52 0.60
N TRP A 236 -14.04 -35.09 -0.62
CA TRP A 236 -13.00 -34.10 -0.89
C TRP A 236 -13.46 -33.17 -2.00
N THR A 237 -13.00 -31.92 -1.93
CA THR A 237 -13.33 -30.87 -2.90
C THR A 237 -12.08 -30.49 -3.67
N ASP A 238 -12.06 -30.73 -4.98
CA ASP A 238 -10.94 -30.38 -5.85
C ASP A 238 -10.78 -28.85 -6.02
N HIS A 239 -9.69 -28.39 -6.64
CA HIS A 239 -9.44 -26.97 -6.94
C HIS A 239 -10.54 -26.34 -7.79
N ASP A 240 -11.26 -27.15 -8.58
CA ASP A 240 -12.41 -26.71 -9.38
C ASP A 240 -13.71 -26.61 -8.56
N GLY A 241 -13.65 -26.86 -7.25
CA GLY A 241 -14.81 -26.84 -6.36
C GLY A 241 -15.73 -28.07 -6.50
N ILE A 242 -15.32 -29.08 -7.28
CA ILE A 242 -16.10 -30.31 -7.45
C ILE A 242 -15.89 -31.20 -6.24
N THR A 243 -16.97 -31.47 -5.50
CA THR A 243 -16.95 -32.36 -4.35
C THR A 243 -17.28 -33.79 -4.76
N THR A 244 -16.31 -34.68 -4.61
CA THR A 244 -16.48 -36.12 -4.79
C THR A 244 -16.49 -36.81 -3.43
N SER A 245 -17.28 -37.87 -3.29
CA SER A 245 -17.34 -38.64 -2.05
C SER A 245 -17.36 -40.14 -2.30
N GLN A 246 -16.77 -40.88 -1.38
CA GLN A 246 -16.78 -42.33 -1.35
C GLN A 246 -17.30 -42.81 0.01
N THR A 247 -18.14 -43.84 -0.03
CA THR A 247 -18.73 -44.43 1.18
C THR A 247 -18.49 -45.93 1.21
N ARG A 248 -18.13 -46.47 2.37
CA ARG A 248 -17.89 -47.91 2.58
C ARG A 248 -18.41 -48.35 3.96
N ARG A 249 -18.72 -49.65 4.10
CA ARG A 249 -19.29 -50.23 5.33
C ARG A 249 -18.35 -51.24 5.97
N PHE A 250 -18.32 -51.29 7.30
CA PHE A 250 -17.37 -52.05 8.12
C PHE A 250 -18.05 -52.68 9.34
N GLY A 251 -17.43 -53.75 9.86
CA GLY A 251 -17.90 -54.44 11.06
C GLY A 251 -17.49 -53.76 12.38
N THR A 252 -16.47 -52.90 12.34
CA THR A 252 -15.96 -52.17 13.52
C THR A 252 -15.65 -50.71 13.18
N GLU A 253 -15.75 -49.84 14.19
CA GLU A 253 -15.42 -48.43 14.05
C GLU A 253 -13.93 -48.20 13.75
N HIS A 254 -13.06 -49.05 14.30
CA HIS A 254 -11.62 -49.02 14.04
C HIS A 254 -11.32 -49.27 12.56
N ALA A 255 -11.91 -50.32 11.96
CA ALA A 255 -11.72 -50.62 10.54
C ALA A 255 -12.26 -49.52 9.62
N ALA A 256 -13.37 -48.89 10.00
CA ALA A 256 -13.91 -47.72 9.31
C ALA A 256 -12.92 -46.54 9.33
N THR A 257 -12.31 -46.28 10.49
CA THR A 257 -11.32 -45.20 10.69
C THR A 257 -10.01 -45.47 9.94
N ASP A 258 -9.49 -46.70 10.01
CA ASP A 258 -8.27 -47.09 9.29
C ASP A 258 -8.46 -47.04 7.76
N TRP A 259 -9.65 -47.41 7.25
CA TRP A 259 -9.95 -47.21 5.83
C TRP A 259 -9.96 -45.73 5.44
N MET A 260 -10.59 -44.85 6.22
CA MET A 260 -10.57 -43.41 5.93
C MET A 260 -9.15 -42.86 5.95
N ARG A 261 -8.31 -43.26 6.91
CA ARG A 261 -6.89 -42.86 6.96
C ARG A 261 -6.16 -43.28 5.70
N ARG A 262 -6.24 -44.57 5.33
CA ARG A 262 -5.58 -45.10 4.12
C ARG A 262 -6.09 -44.46 2.83
N ASP A 263 -7.37 -44.12 2.76
CA ASP A 263 -7.97 -43.47 1.58
C ASP A 263 -7.52 -42.00 1.46
N VAL A 264 -7.43 -41.28 2.58
CA VAL A 264 -6.91 -39.90 2.63
C VAL A 264 -5.41 -39.85 2.31
N ASP A 265 -4.63 -40.81 2.81
CA ASP A 265 -3.18 -40.90 2.55
C ASP A 265 -2.88 -41.36 1.11
N GLY A 266 -3.73 -42.21 0.53
CA GLY A 266 -3.54 -42.73 -0.83
C GLY A 266 -3.91 -41.75 -1.94
N ARG A 267 -4.63 -40.66 -1.63
CA ARG A 267 -5.13 -39.68 -2.60
C ARG A 267 -4.41 -38.35 -2.53
N LEU A 268 -3.08 -38.40 -2.52
CA LEU A 268 -2.10 -37.31 -2.41
C LEU A 268 -2.25 -36.13 -3.41
N SER A 269 -3.26 -36.10 -4.26
CA SER A 269 -3.36 -35.16 -5.38
C SER A 269 -4.62 -34.31 -5.45
N PHE A 270 -5.61 -34.44 -4.55
CA PHE A 270 -6.88 -33.70 -4.75
C PHE A 270 -7.45 -33.07 -3.49
N GLY A 271 -7.43 -31.72 -3.50
CA GLY A 271 -8.40 -30.87 -2.83
C GLY A 271 -7.87 -29.94 -1.74
N GLU A 272 -8.39 -28.72 -1.71
CA GLU A 272 -8.13 -27.76 -0.62
C GLU A 272 -8.81 -28.22 0.70
N THR A 273 -9.86 -29.04 0.61
CA THR A 273 -10.64 -29.47 1.78
C THR A 273 -11.06 -30.94 1.68
N VAL A 274 -10.82 -31.69 2.75
CA VAL A 274 -11.24 -33.09 2.95
C VAL A 274 -12.22 -33.13 4.13
N GLY A 275 -13.30 -33.87 3.97
CA GLY A 275 -14.30 -34.15 4.99
C GLY A 275 -14.43 -35.66 5.23
N VAL A 276 -14.35 -36.09 6.48
CA VAL A 276 -14.50 -37.49 6.86
C VAL A 276 -15.60 -37.65 7.88
N GLN A 277 -16.41 -38.70 7.72
CA GLN A 277 -17.52 -39.00 8.60
C GLN A 277 -17.63 -40.49 8.88
N THR A 278 -18.00 -40.86 10.11
CA THR A 278 -18.35 -42.24 10.49
C THR A 278 -19.73 -42.26 11.12
N TRP A 279 -20.57 -43.20 10.70
CA TRP A 279 -21.96 -43.36 11.13
C TRP A 279 -22.18 -44.78 11.69
N ASP A 280 -23.01 -44.92 12.73
CA ASP A 280 -23.54 -46.22 13.16
C ASP A 280 -24.83 -46.52 12.37
N ALA A 281 -25.00 -47.73 11.88
CA ALA A 281 -26.22 -48.16 11.20
C ALA A 281 -27.42 -48.22 12.14
N HIS A 282 -27.19 -48.39 13.45
CA HIS A 282 -28.24 -48.39 14.47
C HIS A 282 -28.66 -46.99 14.91
N ASP A 283 -27.80 -46.00 14.69
CA ASP A 283 -28.05 -44.62 15.08
C ASP A 283 -27.63 -43.67 13.95
N ALA A 284 -28.60 -43.32 13.12
CA ALA A 284 -28.43 -42.40 12.00
C ALA A 284 -28.69 -40.92 12.39
N THR A 285 -28.90 -40.61 13.68
CA THR A 285 -29.27 -39.25 14.10
C THR A 285 -28.10 -38.27 14.04
N ALA A 286 -26.87 -38.75 14.29
CA ALA A 286 -25.65 -37.97 14.19
C ALA A 286 -24.45 -38.87 13.83
N PRO A 287 -23.42 -38.35 13.14
CA PRO A 287 -22.21 -39.11 12.90
C PRO A 287 -21.44 -39.30 14.21
N LEU A 288 -20.91 -40.52 14.44
CA LEU A 288 -20.00 -40.83 15.54
C LEU A 288 -18.67 -40.05 15.45
N TYR A 289 -18.31 -39.67 14.23
CA TYR A 289 -17.15 -38.84 13.93
C TYR A 289 -17.44 -37.94 12.75
N SER A 290 -17.02 -36.69 12.83
CA SER A 290 -16.94 -35.80 11.67
C SER A 290 -15.73 -34.89 11.83
N HIS A 291 -14.93 -34.75 10.77
CA HIS A 291 -13.85 -33.78 10.71
C HIS A 291 -13.71 -33.24 9.28
N THR A 292 -13.51 -31.93 9.15
CA THR A 292 -13.38 -31.23 7.87
C THR A 292 -12.23 -30.24 7.96
N GLY A 293 -11.32 -30.27 6.99
CA GLY A 293 -10.18 -29.36 6.95
C GLY A 293 -9.21 -29.72 5.82
N GLY A 294 -8.01 -29.13 5.86
CA GLY A 294 -6.93 -29.54 4.96
C GLY A 294 -6.55 -31.01 5.18
N GLN A 295 -6.04 -31.67 4.14
CA GLN A 295 -5.68 -33.09 4.16
C GLN A 295 -4.80 -33.45 5.37
N SER A 296 -3.79 -32.65 5.67
CA SER A 296 -2.87 -32.87 6.80
C SER A 296 -3.58 -32.82 8.15
N ALA A 297 -4.47 -31.85 8.36
CA ALA A 297 -5.26 -31.75 9.60
C ALA A 297 -6.18 -32.96 9.79
N VAL A 298 -6.82 -33.41 8.70
CA VAL A 298 -7.70 -34.58 8.71
C VAL A 298 -6.92 -35.88 8.96
N ALA A 299 -5.77 -36.06 8.31
CA ALA A 299 -4.90 -37.22 8.50
C ALA A 299 -4.39 -37.34 9.95
N VAL A 300 -3.98 -36.21 10.55
CA VAL A 300 -3.58 -36.16 11.95
C VAL A 300 -4.74 -36.53 12.87
N SER A 301 -5.93 -35.96 12.64
CA SER A 301 -7.12 -36.27 13.46
C SER A 301 -7.53 -37.75 13.37
N LEU A 302 -7.48 -38.35 12.18
CA LEU A 302 -7.78 -39.76 11.95
C LEU A 302 -6.78 -40.68 12.66
N THR A 303 -5.49 -40.32 12.66
CA THR A 303 -4.43 -41.10 13.32
C THR A 303 -4.69 -41.18 14.83
N PHE A 304 -4.96 -40.04 15.48
CA PHE A 304 -5.32 -40.01 16.91
C PHE A 304 -6.57 -40.83 17.22
N ARG A 305 -7.59 -40.74 16.37
CA ARG A 305 -8.84 -41.49 16.56
C ARG A 305 -8.59 -42.99 16.42
N GLU A 306 -7.86 -43.41 15.40
CA GLU A 306 -7.56 -44.83 15.16
C GLU A 306 -6.86 -45.47 16.36
N GLU A 307 -5.88 -44.81 16.95
CA GLU A 307 -5.17 -45.30 18.14
C GLU A 307 -6.08 -45.41 19.36
N ALA A 308 -6.96 -44.44 19.57
CA ALA A 308 -7.92 -44.48 20.66
C ALA A 308 -8.86 -45.68 20.50
N LEU A 309 -9.33 -45.93 19.27
CA LEU A 309 -10.18 -47.07 18.95
C LEU A 309 -9.43 -48.40 19.03
N ALA A 310 -8.18 -48.46 18.55
CA ALA A 310 -7.34 -49.65 18.65
C ALA A 310 -7.10 -50.05 20.11
N ARG A 311 -6.73 -49.08 20.96
CA ARG A 311 -6.56 -49.32 22.41
C ARG A 311 -7.85 -49.78 23.08
N SER A 312 -8.98 -49.15 22.75
CA SER A 312 -10.29 -49.53 23.29
C SER A 312 -10.70 -50.94 22.88
N ALA A 313 -10.50 -51.30 21.60
CA ALA A 313 -10.83 -52.63 21.08
C ALA A 313 -9.96 -53.72 21.69
N LEU A 314 -8.65 -53.50 21.79
CA LEU A 314 -7.73 -54.46 22.42
C LEU A 314 -8.02 -54.62 23.92
N ALA A 315 -8.30 -53.54 24.65
CA ALA A 315 -8.62 -53.60 26.07
C ALA A 315 -9.90 -54.40 26.38
N ARG A 316 -10.90 -54.35 25.48
CA ARG A 316 -12.14 -55.13 25.62
C ARG A 316 -11.98 -56.62 25.39
N ASP A 317 -10.92 -57.06 24.70
CA ASP A 317 -10.64 -58.46 24.38
C ASP A 317 -9.85 -59.20 25.49
N VAL A 318 -9.25 -58.45 26.43
CA VAL A 318 -8.47 -59.00 27.56
C VAL A 318 -9.26 -59.80 28.63
N PRO A 319 -10.57 -59.58 28.89
CA PRO A 319 -11.27 -60.27 29.99
C PRO A 319 -11.45 -61.79 29.81
N ASP A 320 -11.54 -62.31 28.59
CA ASP A 320 -11.86 -63.73 28.37
C ASP A 320 -10.65 -64.67 28.49
N ARG A 321 -9.43 -64.15 28.48
CA ARG A 321 -8.22 -64.97 28.60
C ARG A 321 -7.87 -65.34 30.05
N ALA A 322 -8.40 -64.62 31.03
CA ALA A 322 -8.17 -64.89 32.45
C ALA A 322 -9.13 -65.95 33.04
N GLY A 323 -10.13 -66.40 32.27
CA GLY A 323 -11.15 -67.37 32.71
C GLY A 323 -10.76 -68.85 32.57
N LEU A 324 -9.65 -69.18 31.91
CA LEU A 324 -9.21 -70.57 31.70
C LEU A 324 -7.81 -70.76 32.28
N GLY A 325 -7.74 -71.17 33.56
CA GLY A 325 -6.52 -71.62 34.21
C GLY A 325 -6.01 -70.74 35.35
N ARG A 326 -6.87 -70.40 36.32
CA ARG A 326 -6.40 -70.05 37.66
C ARG A 326 -6.25 -71.33 38.50
N ASP A 327 -5.33 -72.20 38.08
CA ASP A 327 -4.78 -73.19 38.99
C ASP A 327 -3.91 -72.48 40.02
N THR A 328 -4.36 -72.59 41.25
CA THR A 328 -3.72 -72.15 42.48
C THR A 328 -2.34 -72.79 42.62
N SER A 329 -1.26 -72.05 42.31
CA SER A 329 0.11 -72.30 42.78
C SER A 329 0.97 -71.04 42.56
N ALA A 330 0.68 -69.96 43.30
CA ALA A 330 1.58 -68.82 43.38
C ALA A 330 2.61 -69.06 44.50
N PRO A 331 3.94 -68.99 44.23
CA PRO A 331 4.95 -68.97 45.26
C PRO A 331 4.86 -67.65 46.04
N GLN A 332 4.82 -67.76 47.36
CA GLN A 332 4.87 -66.64 48.30
C GLN A 332 6.14 -65.81 48.06
N ALA A 333 5.98 -64.59 47.56
CA ALA A 333 7.01 -63.56 47.65
C ALA A 333 7.00 -62.96 49.07
N PRO A 334 8.16 -62.71 49.68
CA PRO A 334 8.25 -62.23 51.05
C PRO A 334 7.69 -60.82 51.18
N VAL A 335 6.69 -60.70 52.04
CA VAL A 335 6.13 -59.46 52.58
C VAL A 335 7.25 -58.70 53.30
N SER A 336 7.86 -57.74 52.60
CA SER A 336 8.60 -56.67 53.26
C SER A 336 7.58 -55.69 53.81
N GLY A 337 7.46 -55.68 55.14
CA GLY A 337 6.60 -54.78 55.87
C GLY A 337 6.97 -53.32 55.61
N ARG A 338 6.10 -52.62 54.89
CA ARG A 338 5.98 -51.18 54.99
C ARG A 338 4.55 -50.90 55.43
N THR A 339 4.37 -50.66 56.72
CA THR A 339 3.14 -50.16 57.30
C THR A 339 2.92 -48.73 56.82
N GLU A 340 2.51 -48.56 55.57
CA GLU A 340 1.95 -47.31 55.10
C GLU A 340 0.50 -47.27 55.57
N SER A 341 0.26 -46.36 56.51
CA SER A 341 -1.01 -46.14 57.17
C SER A 341 -2.13 -45.92 56.13
N PRO A 342 -3.29 -46.59 56.22
CA PRO A 342 -4.40 -46.46 55.27
C PRO A 342 -4.97 -45.04 55.16
N ALA A 343 -4.56 -44.13 56.04
CA ALA A 343 -4.87 -42.70 55.95
C ALA A 343 -4.11 -41.96 54.84
N ALA A 344 -2.89 -42.40 54.46
CA ALA A 344 -2.09 -41.71 53.44
C ALA A 344 -2.61 -41.99 52.01
N ALA A 345 -3.06 -43.21 51.74
CA ALA A 345 -3.63 -43.60 50.44
C ALA A 345 -4.97 -42.89 50.15
N GLY A 346 -5.74 -42.53 51.19
CA GLY A 346 -6.98 -41.75 51.05
C GLY A 346 -6.70 -40.31 50.58
N ILE A 347 -5.65 -39.69 51.12
CA ILE A 347 -5.25 -38.33 50.77
C ILE A 347 -4.73 -38.27 49.33
N GLU A 348 -3.92 -39.25 48.90
CA GLU A 348 -3.46 -39.31 47.50
C GLU A 348 -4.63 -39.45 46.51
N LEU A 349 -5.62 -40.30 46.82
CA LEU A 349 -6.79 -40.46 45.96
C LEU A 349 -7.63 -39.18 45.85
N GLU A 350 -7.78 -38.43 46.94
CA GLU A 350 -8.46 -37.13 46.93
C GLU A 350 -7.67 -36.08 46.14
N THR A 351 -6.34 -36.04 46.27
CA THR A 351 -5.51 -35.12 45.47
C THR A 351 -5.59 -35.43 43.98
N VAL A 352 -5.52 -36.70 43.58
CA VAL A 352 -5.66 -37.12 42.17
C VAL A 352 -7.06 -36.81 41.63
N ARG A 353 -8.12 -36.93 42.45
CA ARG A 353 -9.47 -36.53 42.06
C ARG A 353 -9.57 -35.02 41.86
N ALA A 354 -9.01 -34.23 42.77
CA ALA A 354 -8.98 -32.77 42.65
C ALA A 354 -8.18 -32.30 41.43
N GLU A 355 -7.04 -32.93 41.13
CA GLU A 355 -6.25 -32.65 39.93
C GLU A 355 -7.01 -33.01 38.65
N ARG A 356 -7.66 -34.17 38.61
CA ARG A 356 -8.51 -34.58 37.48
C ARG A 356 -9.64 -33.58 37.24
N ASP A 357 -10.31 -33.15 38.31
CA ASP A 357 -11.42 -32.21 38.20
C ASP A 357 -10.91 -30.81 37.75
N SER A 358 -9.74 -30.36 38.25
CA SER A 358 -9.08 -29.14 37.77
C SER A 358 -8.68 -29.20 36.29
N LEU A 359 -8.15 -30.34 35.83
CA LEU A 359 -7.83 -30.55 34.42
C LEU A 359 -9.09 -30.58 33.55
N ARG A 360 -10.17 -31.17 34.05
CA ARG A 360 -11.46 -31.20 33.37
C ARG A 360 -12.04 -29.79 33.21
N ASP A 361 -11.96 -28.96 34.24
CA ASP A 361 -12.42 -27.57 34.19
C ASP A 361 -11.57 -26.73 33.22
N ARG A 362 -10.24 -26.89 33.24
CA ARG A 362 -9.34 -26.24 32.27
C ARG A 362 -9.62 -26.68 30.83
N LEU A 363 -9.90 -27.96 30.61
CA LEU A 363 -10.28 -28.47 29.30
C LEU A 363 -11.62 -27.88 28.84
N GLY A 364 -12.60 -27.77 29.74
CA GLY A 364 -13.88 -27.10 29.48
C GLY A 364 -13.68 -25.65 29.02
N LEU A 365 -12.92 -24.86 29.77
CA LEU A 365 -12.59 -23.48 29.41
C LEU A 365 -11.84 -23.38 28.07
N SER A 366 -10.92 -24.31 27.80
CA SER A 366 -10.20 -24.34 26.52
C SER A 366 -11.13 -24.66 25.34
N ILE A 367 -12.12 -25.53 25.52
CA ILE A 367 -13.11 -25.85 24.49
C ILE A 367 -14.01 -24.64 24.23
N GLU A 368 -14.49 -23.98 25.29
CA GLU A 368 -15.28 -22.75 25.19
C GLU A 368 -14.51 -21.64 24.47
N HIS A 369 -13.26 -21.39 24.86
CA HIS A 369 -12.42 -20.38 24.22
C HIS A 369 -12.15 -20.70 22.73
N ASN A 370 -11.90 -21.97 22.40
CA ASN A 370 -11.72 -22.38 21.01
C ASN A 370 -13.01 -22.23 20.19
N ALA A 371 -14.18 -22.49 20.78
CA ALA A 371 -15.46 -22.25 20.15
C ALA A 371 -15.68 -20.75 19.87
N GLU A 372 -15.38 -19.88 20.84
CA GLU A 372 -15.44 -18.42 20.68
C GLU A 372 -14.49 -17.90 19.59
N LEU A 373 -13.25 -18.42 19.53
CA LEU A 373 -12.28 -18.08 18.49
C LEU A 373 -12.77 -18.54 17.10
N SER A 374 -13.36 -19.73 17.02
CA SER A 374 -13.95 -20.24 15.78
C SER A 374 -15.12 -19.37 15.31
N ASP A 375 -16.01 -18.97 16.21
CA ASP A 375 -17.13 -18.06 15.92
C ASP A 375 -16.64 -16.67 15.48
N SER A 376 -15.61 -16.14 16.15
CA SER A 376 -14.97 -14.87 15.79
C SER A 376 -14.35 -14.93 14.39
N ASN A 377 -13.61 -15.99 14.08
CA ASN A 377 -13.06 -16.23 12.75
C ASN A 377 -14.17 -16.35 11.68
N GLY A 378 -15.28 -17.02 12.00
CA GLY A 378 -16.45 -17.09 11.12
C GLY A 378 -17.12 -15.73 10.89
N ARG A 379 -17.17 -14.85 11.90
CA ARG A 379 -17.65 -13.47 11.74
C ARG A 379 -16.70 -12.63 10.89
N LEU A 380 -15.40 -12.66 11.15
CA LEU A 380 -14.39 -11.93 10.38
C LEU A 380 -14.36 -12.36 8.91
N THR A 381 -14.47 -13.66 8.64
CA THR A 381 -14.54 -14.19 7.27
C THR A 381 -15.75 -13.68 6.51
N ARG A 382 -16.92 -13.60 7.18
CA ARG A 382 -18.14 -12.99 6.60
C ARG A 382 -17.97 -11.50 6.35
N GLN A 383 -17.35 -10.76 7.28
CA GLN A 383 -17.07 -9.34 7.11
C GLN A 383 -16.11 -9.06 5.95
N LEU A 384 -15.01 -9.83 5.84
CA LEU A 384 -14.08 -9.73 4.72
C LEU A 384 -14.75 -10.05 3.38
N SER A 385 -15.59 -11.08 3.34
CA SER A 385 -16.36 -11.43 2.13
C SER A 385 -17.33 -10.31 1.73
N ALA A 386 -18.00 -9.67 2.70
CA ALA A 386 -18.89 -8.54 2.46
C ALA A 386 -18.13 -7.31 1.93
N VAL A 387 -16.99 -6.96 2.55
CA VAL A 387 -16.14 -5.84 2.10
C VAL A 387 -15.57 -6.11 0.71
N ARG A 388 -15.16 -7.35 0.41
CA ARG A 388 -14.69 -7.74 -0.93
C ARG A 388 -15.80 -7.61 -1.98
N GLY A 389 -17.04 -7.95 -1.62
CA GLY A 389 -18.22 -7.69 -2.45
C GLY A 389 -18.42 -6.19 -2.72
N GLN A 390 -18.34 -5.35 -1.68
CA GLN A 390 -18.43 -3.89 -1.84
C GLN A 390 -17.34 -3.31 -2.75
N PHE A 391 -16.10 -3.82 -2.65
CA PHE A 391 -15.03 -3.43 -3.56
C PHE A 391 -15.32 -3.85 -5.01
N GLY A 392 -15.86 -5.04 -5.23
CA GLY A 392 -16.29 -5.49 -6.56
C GLY A 392 -17.38 -4.59 -7.17
N ASP A 393 -18.38 -4.20 -6.36
CA ASP A 393 -19.43 -3.28 -6.77
C ASP A 393 -18.87 -1.88 -7.11
N LEU A 394 -17.96 -1.37 -6.29
CA LEU A 394 -17.31 -0.07 -6.53
C LEU A 394 -16.45 -0.10 -7.79
N HIS A 395 -15.73 -1.20 -8.06
CA HIS A 395 -14.92 -1.35 -9.26
C HIS A 395 -15.81 -1.37 -10.52
N SER A 396 -16.89 -2.14 -10.48
CA SER A 396 -17.89 -2.18 -11.57
C SER A 396 -18.51 -0.81 -11.83
N ARG A 397 -18.73 -0.01 -10.78
CA ARG A 397 -19.21 1.38 -10.91
C ARG A 397 -18.16 2.31 -11.51
N LEU A 398 -16.89 2.16 -11.13
CA LEU A 398 -15.81 2.94 -11.72
C LEU A 398 -15.69 2.63 -13.22
N ASP A 399 -15.69 1.36 -13.61
CA ASP A 399 -15.63 0.95 -15.02
C ASP A 399 -16.81 1.53 -15.83
N ALA A 400 -18.03 1.49 -15.26
CA ALA A 400 -19.20 2.08 -15.90
C ALA A 400 -19.07 3.60 -16.10
N LEU A 401 -18.52 4.32 -15.10
CA LEU A 401 -18.27 5.76 -15.18
C LEU A 401 -17.13 6.10 -16.16
N GLU A 402 -16.11 5.25 -16.28
CA GLU A 402 -15.05 5.43 -17.27
C GLU A 402 -15.58 5.27 -18.71
N ILE A 403 -16.41 4.26 -18.94
CA ILE A 403 -17.11 4.08 -20.22
C ILE A 403 -18.00 5.29 -20.54
N GLU A 404 -18.73 5.83 -19.55
CA GLU A 404 -19.55 7.03 -19.72
C GLU A 404 -18.70 8.27 -20.04
N ARG A 405 -17.60 8.48 -19.31
CA ARG A 405 -16.63 9.56 -19.56
C ARG A 405 -16.08 9.50 -20.99
N ASP A 406 -15.72 8.32 -21.46
CA ASP A 406 -15.12 8.16 -22.78
C ASP A 406 -16.17 8.35 -23.89
N LYS A 407 -17.42 7.90 -23.69
CA LYS A 407 -18.56 8.26 -24.55
C LYS A 407 -18.78 9.78 -24.65
N LEU A 408 -18.72 10.49 -23.51
CA LEU A 408 -18.86 11.95 -23.49
C LEU A 408 -17.69 12.66 -24.19
N ARG A 409 -16.47 12.14 -24.06
CA ARG A 409 -15.29 12.65 -24.79
C ARG A 409 -15.44 12.47 -26.28
N ASP A 410 -15.90 11.30 -26.73
CA ASP A 410 -16.12 11.02 -28.15
C ASP A 410 -17.25 11.89 -28.72
N ALA A 411 -18.35 12.08 -27.98
CA ALA A 411 -19.42 13.00 -28.35
C ALA A 411 -18.92 14.46 -28.45
N LEU A 412 -18.05 14.90 -27.53
CA LEU A 412 -17.46 16.23 -27.56
C LEU A 412 -16.50 16.41 -28.75
N ARG A 413 -15.71 15.39 -29.10
CA ARG A 413 -14.89 15.42 -30.32
C ARG A 413 -15.74 15.47 -31.58
N ALA A 414 -16.81 14.69 -31.66
CA ALA A 414 -17.74 14.70 -32.79
C ALA A 414 -18.40 16.09 -32.95
N ALA A 415 -18.91 16.67 -31.87
CA ALA A 415 -19.48 18.02 -31.88
C ALA A 415 -18.43 19.10 -32.23
N GLY A 416 -17.17 18.90 -31.82
CA GLY A 416 -16.04 19.75 -32.24
C GLY A 416 -15.79 19.69 -33.75
N ALA A 417 -15.74 18.48 -34.32
CA ALA A 417 -15.56 18.26 -35.75
C ALA A 417 -16.73 18.84 -36.58
N GLU A 418 -17.97 18.73 -36.12
CA GLU A 418 -19.13 19.37 -36.76
C GLU A 418 -19.03 20.91 -36.73
N ARG A 419 -18.55 21.49 -35.62
CA ARG A 419 -18.29 22.94 -35.52
C ARG A 419 -17.18 23.40 -36.45
N GLU A 420 -16.09 22.63 -36.54
CA GLU A 420 -15.01 22.92 -37.47
C GLU A 420 -15.49 22.83 -38.92
N SER A 421 -16.22 21.78 -39.29
CA SER A 421 -16.82 21.63 -40.62
C SER A 421 -17.76 22.78 -40.99
N THR A 422 -18.64 23.20 -40.05
CA THR A 422 -19.56 24.31 -40.29
C THR A 422 -18.86 25.66 -40.32
N SER A 423 -17.81 25.85 -39.52
CA SER A 423 -16.98 27.07 -39.56
C SER A 423 -16.14 27.15 -40.84
N GLY A 424 -15.60 26.03 -41.31
CA GLY A 424 -14.87 25.92 -42.56
C GLY A 424 -15.77 26.20 -43.77
N ALA A 425 -16.98 25.64 -43.80
CA ALA A 425 -17.97 25.93 -44.84
C ALA A 425 -18.38 27.42 -44.85
N ARG A 426 -18.55 28.06 -43.69
CA ARG A 426 -18.81 29.51 -43.59
C ARG A 426 -17.61 30.36 -44.00
N GLY A 427 -16.39 29.92 -43.67
CA GLY A 427 -15.15 30.58 -44.08
C GLY A 427 -14.95 30.54 -45.59
N GLN A 428 -15.17 29.38 -46.21
CA GLN A 428 -15.14 29.23 -47.66
C GLN A 428 -16.23 30.06 -48.35
N ALA A 429 -17.46 30.06 -47.83
CA ALA A 429 -18.53 30.90 -48.37
C ALA A 429 -18.19 32.40 -48.34
N ARG A 430 -17.61 32.89 -47.22
CA ARG A 430 -17.14 34.28 -47.11
C ARG A 430 -15.96 34.59 -48.03
N GLN A 431 -15.08 33.61 -48.25
CA GLN A 431 -13.95 33.80 -49.15
C GLN A 431 -14.41 33.87 -50.60
N VAL A 432 -15.38 33.05 -51.00
CA VAL A 432 -16.02 33.14 -52.33
C VAL A 432 -16.76 34.47 -52.51
N GLU A 433 -17.47 34.98 -51.49
CA GLU A 433 -18.06 36.33 -51.55
C GLU A 433 -16.98 37.41 -51.71
N ARG A 434 -15.90 37.31 -50.94
CA ARG A 434 -14.81 38.29 -51.01
C ARG A 434 -14.06 38.27 -52.34
N ASP A 435 -13.78 37.08 -52.86
CA ASP A 435 -13.13 36.91 -54.17
C ASP A 435 -14.06 37.39 -55.30
N SER A 436 -15.38 37.23 -55.14
CA SER A 436 -16.40 37.78 -56.06
C SER A 436 -16.41 39.31 -56.02
N ASP A 437 -16.48 39.91 -54.84
CA ASP A 437 -16.47 41.36 -54.62
C ASP A 437 -15.17 42.00 -55.12
N GLU A 438 -14.02 41.37 -54.86
CA GLU A 438 -12.71 41.82 -55.36
C GLU A 438 -12.64 41.73 -56.89
N SER A 439 -13.24 40.71 -57.53
CA SER A 439 -13.31 40.64 -59.00
C SER A 439 -14.24 41.72 -59.60
N GLU A 440 -15.34 42.04 -58.92
CA GLU A 440 -16.24 43.14 -59.31
C GLU A 440 -15.57 44.52 -59.15
N GLU A 441 -14.78 44.71 -58.10
CA GLU A 441 -14.00 45.95 -57.93
C GLU A 441 -12.88 46.06 -58.97
N TRP A 442 -12.19 44.96 -59.27
CA TRP A 442 -11.15 44.93 -60.30
C TRP A 442 -11.71 45.22 -61.69
N THR A 443 -12.87 44.66 -62.03
CA THR A 443 -13.54 44.94 -63.32
C THR A 443 -14.01 46.39 -63.41
N ARG A 444 -14.56 46.98 -62.34
CA ARG A 444 -14.88 48.42 -62.30
C ARG A 444 -13.64 49.31 -62.38
N PHE A 445 -12.52 48.87 -61.81
CA PHE A 445 -11.24 49.56 -61.88
C PHE A 445 -10.66 49.53 -63.30
N GLU A 446 -10.69 48.38 -63.98
CA GLU A 446 -10.33 48.27 -65.40
C GLU A 446 -11.22 49.12 -66.31
N GLU A 447 -12.53 49.14 -66.06
CA GLU A 447 -13.44 50.03 -66.80
C GLU A 447 -13.13 51.51 -66.58
N ARG A 448 -12.77 51.90 -65.35
CA ARG A 448 -12.28 53.27 -65.06
C ARG A 448 -10.97 53.58 -65.74
N LEU A 449 -10.02 52.65 -65.74
CA LEU A 449 -8.76 52.84 -66.46
C LEU A 449 -9.01 53.01 -67.96
N ARG A 450 -9.85 52.16 -68.57
CA ARG A 450 -10.25 52.31 -69.98
C ARG A 450 -10.99 53.61 -70.26
N SER A 451 -11.80 54.12 -69.32
CA SER A 451 -12.47 55.42 -69.51
C SER A 451 -11.49 56.59 -69.41
N ILE A 452 -10.49 56.51 -68.53
CA ILE A 452 -9.43 57.51 -68.43
C ILE A 452 -8.52 57.48 -69.66
N GLU A 453 -8.19 56.29 -70.16
CA GLU A 453 -7.37 56.09 -71.35
C GLU A 453 -8.09 56.49 -72.66
N ALA A 454 -9.42 56.54 -72.66
CA ALA A 454 -10.23 56.99 -73.79
C ALA A 454 -10.40 58.52 -73.87
N ASP A 455 -10.28 59.24 -72.75
CA ASP A 455 -10.50 60.70 -72.69
C ASP A 455 -9.20 61.53 -72.76
N GLU A 456 -8.02 60.92 -72.66
CA GLU A 456 -6.74 61.65 -72.65
C GLU A 456 -5.63 60.90 -73.42
N TYR A 457 -5.83 60.76 -74.74
CA TYR A 457 -4.74 60.39 -75.66
C TYR A 457 -4.20 61.66 -76.34
N ASP A 458 -3.35 62.40 -75.63
CA ASP A 458 -2.50 63.46 -76.19
C ASP A 458 -1.16 62.83 -76.65
N PRO A 459 -0.85 62.77 -77.95
CA PRO A 459 0.32 62.05 -78.48
C PRO A 459 1.68 62.75 -78.23
N GLY A 460 1.81 63.53 -77.16
CA GLY A 460 2.99 64.35 -76.85
C GLY A 460 3.93 63.84 -75.74
N PHE A 461 3.59 62.78 -75.00
CA PHE A 461 4.27 62.46 -73.73
C PHE A 461 5.24 61.26 -73.76
N GLU A 462 5.85 60.97 -74.91
CA GLU A 462 6.76 59.82 -75.08
C GLU A 462 8.26 60.15 -74.86
N GLN A 463 8.61 61.26 -74.18
CA GLN A 463 10.02 61.69 -74.11
C GLN A 463 10.57 62.17 -72.75
N VAL A 464 9.94 61.81 -71.62
CA VAL A 464 10.47 62.21 -70.28
C VAL A 464 10.64 61.07 -69.26
N VAL A 465 10.03 59.89 -69.45
CA VAL A 465 10.17 58.79 -68.47
C VAL A 465 11.34 57.87 -68.82
N ARG A 466 12.57 58.42 -68.84
CA ARG A 466 13.80 57.63 -69.06
C ARG A 466 14.95 57.91 -68.09
N GLU A 467 14.70 58.63 -66.99
CA GLU A 467 15.75 58.96 -66.00
C GLU A 467 15.40 58.63 -64.53
N GLU A 468 14.27 57.96 -64.22
CA GLU A 468 13.90 57.63 -62.82
C GLU A 468 14.10 56.16 -62.40
N ASP A 469 14.68 55.30 -63.25
CA ASP A 469 14.89 53.87 -62.94
C ASP A 469 16.17 53.57 -62.13
N ASP A 470 17.00 54.55 -61.80
CA ASP A 470 18.27 54.34 -61.08
C ASP A 470 18.16 54.41 -59.54
N TRP A 471 17.01 54.76 -58.96
CA TRP A 471 16.84 54.90 -57.49
C TRP A 471 16.12 53.74 -56.79
N ALA A 472 15.62 52.74 -57.53
CA ALA A 472 14.88 51.61 -56.96
C ALA A 472 15.72 50.33 -56.72
N SER A 473 17.02 50.34 -57.05
CA SER A 473 17.88 49.15 -56.99
C SER A 473 18.63 48.94 -55.67
N GLU A 474 18.57 49.89 -54.72
CA GLU A 474 19.33 49.82 -53.46
C GLU A 474 18.51 49.36 -52.23
N SER A 475 17.17 49.33 -52.32
CA SER A 475 16.29 48.92 -51.20
C SER A 475 15.95 47.41 -51.16
N ASP A 476 16.18 46.67 -52.25
CA ASP A 476 15.77 45.26 -52.37
C ASP A 476 16.85 44.27 -51.89
N GLY A 477 18.07 44.77 -51.65
CA GLY A 477 19.20 43.99 -51.11
C GLY A 477 19.09 43.68 -49.61
N ASP A 478 18.47 44.56 -48.83
CA ASP A 478 18.40 44.42 -47.37
C ASP A 478 17.27 43.49 -46.91
N GLN A 479 16.15 43.43 -47.65
CA GLN A 479 15.06 42.52 -47.31
C GLN A 479 15.41 41.05 -47.62
N ARG A 480 16.20 40.79 -48.67
CA ARG A 480 16.66 39.44 -49.00
C ARG A 480 17.66 38.91 -47.96
N ARG A 481 18.54 39.76 -47.41
CA ARG A 481 19.47 39.36 -46.33
C ARG A 481 18.76 38.96 -45.03
N VAL A 482 17.68 39.66 -44.66
CA VAL A 482 16.93 39.33 -43.43
C VAL A 482 16.15 38.02 -43.56
N VAL A 483 15.65 37.69 -44.75
CA VAL A 483 14.95 36.41 -45.00
C VAL A 483 15.94 35.23 -45.06
N GLU A 484 17.13 35.44 -45.64
CA GLU A 484 18.18 34.42 -45.72
C GLU A 484 18.85 34.14 -44.36
N GLU A 485 19.04 35.16 -43.51
CA GLU A 485 19.57 34.97 -42.16
C GLU A 485 18.57 34.24 -41.23
N LYS A 486 17.26 34.42 -41.47
CA LYS A 486 16.20 33.75 -40.70
C LYS A 486 16.07 32.27 -41.10
N SER A 487 16.21 31.94 -42.39
CA SER A 487 16.18 30.54 -42.86
C SER A 487 17.42 29.74 -42.46
N GLN A 488 18.59 30.38 -42.31
CA GLN A 488 19.81 29.74 -41.81
C GLN A 488 19.77 29.45 -40.29
N ARG A 489 19.07 30.27 -39.49
CA ARG A 489 18.89 30.03 -38.05
C ARG A 489 17.86 28.93 -37.75
N GLU A 490 16.86 28.73 -38.59
CA GLU A 490 15.88 27.65 -38.41
C GLU A 490 16.43 26.28 -38.85
N ASN A 491 17.34 26.23 -39.83
CA ASN A 491 17.94 24.96 -40.29
C ASN A 491 19.09 24.44 -39.41
N THR A 492 19.66 25.25 -38.51
CA THR A 492 20.75 24.82 -37.61
C THR A 492 20.28 24.41 -36.21
N ALA A 493 19.02 24.66 -35.85
CA ALA A 493 18.46 24.32 -34.54
C ALA A 493 17.96 22.86 -34.42
N THR A 494 17.82 22.14 -35.53
CA THR A 494 17.10 20.85 -35.57
C THR A 494 17.95 19.56 -35.52
N PRO A 495 19.28 19.51 -35.79
CA PRO A 495 20.01 18.23 -35.66
C PRO A 495 20.53 17.91 -34.26
N ALA A 496 20.53 18.86 -33.30
CA ALA A 496 21.15 18.64 -31.99
C ALA A 496 20.28 17.83 -30.99
N ALA A 497 18.98 17.65 -31.28
CA ALA A 497 18.05 16.91 -30.42
C ALA A 497 17.97 15.41 -30.75
N GLU A 498 18.16 15.01 -32.02
CA GLU A 498 18.08 13.59 -32.43
C GLU A 498 19.37 12.80 -32.18
N GLN A 499 20.54 13.46 -32.07
CA GLN A 499 21.80 12.76 -31.81
C GLN A 499 21.94 12.29 -30.35
N ARG A 500 21.22 12.90 -29.38
CA ARG A 500 21.30 12.53 -27.95
C ARG A 500 20.41 11.34 -27.56
N GLN A 501 19.54 10.86 -28.45
CA GLN A 501 18.73 9.66 -28.21
C GLN A 501 19.38 8.37 -28.71
N ARG A 502 20.39 8.42 -29.59
CA ARG A 502 21.09 7.22 -30.09
C ARG A 502 22.22 6.71 -29.17
N ASP A 503 22.78 7.57 -28.32
CA ASP A 503 23.93 7.19 -27.45
C ASP A 503 23.54 6.64 -26.05
N ARG A 504 22.25 6.35 -25.80
CA ARG A 504 21.80 5.76 -24.52
C ARG A 504 21.39 4.29 -24.59
N GLY A 505 21.55 3.65 -25.75
CA GLY A 505 21.15 2.27 -25.99
C GLY A 505 22.32 1.33 -26.26
N GLY A 506 23.20 1.12 -25.30
CA GLY A 506 24.23 0.08 -25.43
C GLY A 506 25.32 0.21 -24.37
N GLU A 507 25.23 -0.61 -23.33
CA GLU A 507 26.35 -1.38 -22.76
C GLU A 507 25.92 -2.02 -21.43
N SER A 508 25.47 -3.27 -21.56
CA SER A 508 25.49 -4.25 -20.49
C SER A 508 26.81 -5.02 -20.55
N GLY A 509 27.52 -5.10 -19.43
CA GLY A 509 28.47 -6.18 -19.14
C GLY A 509 29.93 -5.76 -19.05
N GLY A 510 30.52 -5.85 -17.86
CA GLY A 510 31.96 -5.68 -17.70
C GLY A 510 32.42 -5.59 -16.25
N SER A 511 32.69 -6.75 -15.66
CA SER A 511 33.36 -6.93 -14.38
C SER A 511 34.78 -6.34 -14.34
N ALA A 512 35.25 -6.09 -13.11
CA ALA A 512 36.64 -6.14 -12.62
C ALA A 512 37.35 -4.81 -12.29
N LEU A 513 37.60 -4.69 -10.97
CA LEU A 513 38.87 -4.36 -10.31
C LEU A 513 39.57 -3.00 -10.52
N SER A 514 40.15 -2.57 -9.40
CA SER A 514 41.40 -1.79 -9.28
C SER A 514 41.30 -0.26 -9.13
N GLY A 515 41.31 0.18 -7.86
CA GLY A 515 42.45 0.92 -7.27
C GLY A 515 42.72 2.37 -7.70
N TYR A 516 43.13 3.17 -6.69
CA TYR A 516 43.75 4.51 -6.76
C TYR A 516 42.79 5.71 -6.98
N ARG A 517 42.94 6.89 -6.37
CA ARG A 517 43.85 7.45 -5.36
C ARG A 517 43.22 8.76 -4.84
N ALA A 518 43.43 9.06 -3.56
CA ALA A 518 43.14 10.37 -2.99
C ALA A 518 44.06 11.48 -3.56
N GLY A 519 43.55 12.71 -3.66
CA GLY A 519 44.37 13.87 -3.99
C GLY A 519 43.63 15.22 -4.00
N ARG A 520 43.75 15.94 -2.88
CA ARG A 520 43.89 17.41 -2.75
C ARG A 520 43.01 18.32 -3.62
N THR A 521 42.08 19.05 -2.99
CA THR A 521 41.81 20.49 -3.27
C THR A 521 40.89 21.21 -2.25
N LEU A 522 40.53 20.63 -1.08
CA LEU A 522 39.62 21.33 -0.16
C LEU A 522 40.29 22.33 0.82
N ALA A 523 41.61 22.24 1.01
CA ALA A 523 42.34 23.06 1.98
C ALA A 523 42.59 24.52 1.51
N ASP A 524 42.46 24.80 0.22
CA ASP A 524 42.76 26.12 -0.35
C ASP A 524 41.53 27.06 -0.45
N ALA A 525 40.32 26.50 -0.23
CA ALA A 525 39.06 27.25 -0.25
C ALA A 525 38.73 27.91 1.10
N MET A 526 39.24 27.40 2.21
CA MET A 526 38.91 27.90 3.56
C MET A 526 39.71 29.12 4.01
N ALA A 527 40.85 29.43 3.38
CA ALA A 527 41.69 30.57 3.75
C ALA A 527 41.18 31.94 3.25
N ARG A 528 40.16 31.99 2.37
CA ARG A 528 39.69 33.24 1.75
C ARG A 528 38.45 33.86 2.38
N HIS A 529 37.86 33.25 3.41
CA HIS A 529 36.58 33.71 3.97
C HIS A 529 36.65 34.31 5.40
N SER A 530 37.83 34.34 6.03
CA SER A 530 38.01 34.83 7.42
C SER A 530 38.38 36.32 7.56
N ALA A 531 38.51 37.09 6.46
CA ALA A 531 39.00 38.47 6.50
C ALA A 531 37.93 39.57 6.27
N ARG A 532 36.63 39.27 6.38
CA ARG A 532 35.56 40.28 6.23
C ARG A 532 34.43 40.03 7.23
N ARG A 533 34.60 40.52 8.47
CA ARG A 533 33.56 41.11 9.36
C ARG A 533 34.07 41.22 10.79
N THR A 534 34.91 42.21 11.03
CA THR A 534 35.01 42.88 12.34
C THR A 534 34.81 44.36 12.04
N ASN A 535 33.61 44.88 12.29
CA ASN A 535 33.33 46.29 12.55
C ASN A 535 31.84 46.49 12.82
N GLY A 536 31.54 46.94 14.04
CA GLY A 536 30.38 47.77 14.36
C GLY A 536 29.10 47.06 14.77
N ALA A 537 28.85 47.00 16.08
CA ALA A 537 27.84 47.87 16.71
C ALA A 537 27.66 47.44 18.18
N GLU A 538 28.30 48.19 19.07
CA GLU A 538 27.86 48.38 20.45
C GLU A 538 26.50 49.10 20.42
N PHE A 539 25.51 48.61 21.17
CA PHE A 539 24.40 49.44 21.62
C PHE A 539 23.89 48.92 22.97
N ASP A 540 24.00 49.81 23.95
CA ASP A 540 23.48 49.70 25.31
C ASP A 540 21.95 49.53 25.34
N GLY A 541 21.45 48.83 26.36
CA GLY A 541 20.02 48.70 26.61
C GLY A 541 19.74 47.93 27.90
N ALA A 542 19.85 48.64 29.00
CA ALA A 542 19.61 48.21 30.37
C ALA A 542 18.15 47.82 30.66
N GLU A 543 18.00 47.09 31.77
CA GLU A 543 16.86 47.12 32.70
C GLU A 543 15.46 46.72 32.21
N HIS A 544 15.01 45.52 32.61
CA HIS A 544 13.73 45.42 33.34
C HIS A 544 13.66 44.14 34.16
N GLU A 545 14.01 44.29 35.43
CA GLU A 545 13.65 43.42 36.54
C GLU A 545 12.26 43.89 37.03
N GLY A 546 11.30 42.97 37.23
CA GLY A 546 10.01 43.37 37.81
C GLY A 546 8.85 42.40 37.63
N MET A 547 8.58 41.66 38.72
CA MET A 547 7.27 41.22 39.21
C MET A 547 6.30 40.53 38.24
N TYR A 548 5.91 39.28 38.56
CA TYR A 548 4.51 38.99 38.88
C TYR A 548 4.43 37.85 39.91
N ARG A 549 3.60 38.09 40.92
CA ARG A 549 2.97 37.11 41.81
C ARG A 549 1.94 36.29 41.04
#